data_AF-A0A8A1LMQ4-F1
#
_entry.id   AF-A0A8A1LMQ4-F1
#
_cell.length_a   1.000
_cell.length_b   1.000
_cell.length_c   1.000
_cell.angle_alpha   90.00
_cell.angle_beta   90.00
_cell.angle_gamma   90.00
#
_symmetry.space_group_name_H-M   'P 1'
#
loop_
_entity.id
_entity.type
_entity.pdbx_description
1 polymer ?
#
loop_
_entity_poly.entity_id
_entity_poly.type
_entity_poly.pdbx_seq_one_letter_code
_entity_poly.pdbx_strand_id
1 'polypeptide(L)'
;MAIGQVGFHNPKLTRKIHIAARQNPIVNRLNKTRVEKFPDLRLEKEEYLKNIRREERKLREEKWAAEKLERKKREELKWQKEHAYDDFLNEENIQQSSNQDRDSDFLDDFM
;
A
#
# COMPACT_ATOMS: atom_id res chain seq x y z
N MET A 1 38.32 19.37 5.62
CA MET A 1 38.51 17.93 5.31
C MET A 1 39.97 17.60 5.61
N ALA A 2 40.26 16.55 6.39
CA ALA A 2 41.64 16.28 6.82
C ALA A 2 42.54 16.03 5.59
N ILE A 3 43.56 16.88 5.44
CA ILE A 3 44.55 16.79 4.36
C ILE A 3 45.57 15.73 4.80
N GLY A 4 45.16 14.47 4.77
CA GLY A 4 46.00 13.32 5.07
C GLY A 4 46.57 12.69 3.79
N GLN A 5 47.75 12.08 3.89
CA GLN A 5 48.30 11.27 2.82
C GLN A 5 47.40 10.05 2.58
N VAL A 6 46.78 9.97 1.39
CA VAL A 6 45.92 8.84 1.00
C VAL A 6 46.79 7.79 0.31
N GLY A 7 46.92 6.62 0.92
CA GLY A 7 47.65 5.46 0.38
C GLY A 7 46.72 4.41 -0.22
N PHE A 8 47.23 3.61 -1.17
CA PHE A 8 46.51 2.44 -1.68
C PHE A 8 46.75 1.23 -0.79
N HIS A 9 45.70 0.46 -0.50
CA HIS A 9 45.81 -0.77 0.30
C HIS A 9 46.61 -1.87 -0.41
N ASN A 10 46.45 -2.03 -1.72
CA ASN A 10 47.22 -3.00 -2.52
C ASN A 10 47.79 -2.35 -3.80
N PRO A 11 49.13 -2.18 -3.90
CA PRO A 11 49.75 -1.52 -5.05
C PRO A 11 49.69 -2.34 -6.34
N LYS A 12 49.51 -3.67 -6.27
CA LYS A 12 49.44 -4.53 -7.46
C LYS A 12 48.17 -4.33 -8.29
N LEU A 13 47.10 -3.83 -7.66
CA LEU A 13 45.83 -3.51 -8.32
C LEU A 13 45.82 -2.09 -8.91
N THR A 14 46.90 -1.32 -8.77
CA THR A 14 46.99 0.04 -9.31
C THR A 14 47.60 0.05 -10.70
N ARG A 15 46.90 0.67 -11.65
CA ARG A 15 47.44 0.92 -13.00
C ARG A 15 48.25 2.21 -12.97
N LYS A 16 49.57 2.10 -13.16
CA LYS A 16 50.47 3.25 -13.25
C LYS A 16 50.77 3.55 -14.71
N ILE A 17 50.69 4.82 -15.10
CA ILE A 17 50.98 5.29 -16.45
C ILE A 17 52.10 6.32 -16.33
N HIS A 18 53.18 6.15 -17.10
CA HIS A 18 54.24 7.13 -17.16
C HIS A 18 53.83 8.30 -18.05
N ILE A 19 53.95 9.52 -17.53
CA ILE A 19 53.62 10.76 -18.24
C ILE A 19 54.91 11.56 -18.39
N ALA A 20 55.36 11.77 -19.63
CA ALA A 20 56.62 12.45 -19.92
C ALA A 20 56.61 13.94 -19.56
N ALA A 21 55.48 14.63 -19.75
CA ALA A 21 55.33 16.04 -19.41
C ALA A 21 53.87 16.38 -19.05
N ARG A 22 53.68 17.29 -18.10
CA ARG A 22 52.35 17.76 -17.69
C ARG A 22 51.85 18.84 -18.66
N GLN A 23 50.74 18.56 -19.34
CA GLN A 23 50.07 19.56 -20.17
C GLN A 23 49.05 20.37 -19.36
N ASN A 24 49.49 21.52 -18.83
CA ASN A 24 48.67 22.46 -18.06
C ASN A 24 47.34 22.89 -18.72
N PRO A 25 47.26 23.17 -20.04
CA PRO A 25 45.99 23.58 -20.64
C PRO A 25 44.90 22.50 -20.61
N ILE A 26 45.29 21.23 -20.72
CA ILE A 26 44.36 20.09 -20.62
C ILE A 26 43.85 19.96 -19.18
N VAL A 27 44.77 20.01 -18.20
CA VAL A 27 44.42 19.92 -16.77
C VAL A 27 43.49 21.07 -16.36
N ASN A 28 43.76 22.29 -16.81
CA ASN A 28 42.92 23.45 -16.51
C ASN A 28 41.52 23.32 -17.12
N ARG A 29 41.39 22.73 -18.31
CA ARG A 29 40.09 22.45 -18.93
C ARG A 29 39.31 21.39 -18.14
N LEU A 30 39.97 20.31 -17.73
CA LEU A 30 39.35 19.24 -16.94
C LEU A 30 38.89 19.74 -15.57
N ASN A 31 39.70 20.55 -14.89
CA ASN A 31 39.33 21.14 -13.60
C ASN A 31 38.16 22.11 -13.73
N LYS A 32 38.05 22.85 -14.85
CA LYS A 32 36.89 23.72 -15.10
C LYS A 32 35.59 22.94 -15.30
N THR A 33 35.65 21.73 -15.83
CA THR A 33 34.47 20.86 -16.02
C THR A 33 34.19 19.93 -14.83
N ARG A 34 35.04 19.94 -13.79
CA ARG A 34 34.90 19.05 -12.64
C ARG A 34 33.73 19.51 -11.78
N VAL A 35 32.62 18.77 -11.88
CA VAL A 35 31.46 18.96 -11.00
C VAL A 35 31.61 18.05 -9.80
N GLU A 36 31.97 18.62 -8.64
CA GLU A 36 31.91 17.92 -7.37
C GLU A 36 30.53 18.08 -6.77
N LYS A 37 29.74 17.00 -6.77
CA LYS A 37 28.51 16.95 -5.99
C LYS A 37 28.88 16.47 -4.60
N PHE A 38 28.51 17.24 -3.59
CA PHE A 38 28.56 16.85 -2.19
C PHE A 38 27.14 16.64 -1.68
N PRO A 39 26.44 15.58 -2.12
CA PRO A 39 25.15 15.26 -1.56
C PRO A 39 25.34 14.90 -0.08
N ASP A 40 24.47 15.44 0.77
CA ASP A 40 24.42 15.02 2.17
C ASP A 40 23.80 13.63 2.24
N LEU A 41 24.67 12.63 2.32
CA LEU A 41 24.29 11.22 2.39
C LEU A 41 23.37 10.90 3.57
N ARG A 42 23.39 11.72 4.63
CA ARG A 42 22.49 11.51 5.77
C ARG A 42 21.07 11.90 5.41
N LEU A 43 20.88 13.04 4.76
CA LEU A 43 19.56 13.52 4.32
C LEU A 43 18.94 12.57 3.28
N GLU A 44 19.70 12.13 2.27
CA GLU A 44 19.20 11.18 1.27
C GLU A 44 18.77 9.86 1.92
N LYS A 45 19.55 9.35 2.89
CA LYS A 45 19.20 8.15 3.62
C LYS A 45 17.92 8.34 4.45
N GLU A 46 17.77 9.47 5.12
CA GLU A 46 16.57 9.77 5.90
C GLU A 46 15.32 9.90 5.04
N GLU A 47 15.41 10.57 3.88
CA GLU A 47 14.31 10.68 2.92
C GLU A 47 13.90 9.30 2.38
N TYR A 48 14.88 8.47 2.01
CA TYR A 48 14.63 7.11 1.57
C TYR A 48 13.89 6.29 2.65
N LEU A 49 14.37 6.31 3.89
CA LEU A 49 13.73 5.61 5.01
C LEU A 49 12.33 6.17 5.31
N LYS A 50 12.12 7.48 5.19
CA LYS A 50 10.80 8.11 5.36
C LYS A 50 9.80 7.64 4.31
N ASN A 51 10.25 7.48 3.06
CA ASN A 51 9.41 6.97 1.97
C ASN A 51 9.01 5.52 2.22
N ILE A 52 9.95 4.64 2.61
CA ILE A 52 9.65 3.25 2.97
C ILE A 52 8.59 3.17 4.07
N ARG A 53 8.77 3.92 5.18
CA ARG A 53 7.79 3.92 6.29
C ARG A 53 6.40 4.41 5.85
N ARG A 54 6.34 5.36 4.91
CA ARG A 54 5.07 5.85 4.35
C ARG A 54 4.36 4.76 3.55
N GLU A 55 5.10 4.04 2.72
CA GLU A 55 4.56 2.92 1.93
C GLU A 55 4.08 1.78 2.83
N GLU A 56 4.86 1.40 3.85
CA GLU A 56 4.45 0.39 4.82
C GLU A 56 3.18 0.76 5.59
N ARG A 57 3.02 2.05 5.93
CA ARG A 57 1.80 2.56 6.59
C ARG A 57 0.60 2.45 5.66
N LYS A 58 0.72 2.89 4.41
CA LYS A 58 -0.35 2.80 3.41
C LYS A 58 -0.81 1.35 3.21
N LEU A 59 0.15 0.44 3.04
CA LEU A 59 -0.14 -0.99 2.86
C LEU A 59 -0.87 -1.58 4.08
N ARG A 60 -0.52 -1.15 5.30
CA ARG A 60 -1.21 -1.57 6.52
C ARG A 60 -2.63 -1.03 6.60
N GLU A 61 -2.84 0.23 6.26
CA GLU A 61 -4.16 0.87 6.22
C GLU A 61 -5.07 0.23 5.17
N GLU A 62 -4.54 -0.09 3.99
CA GLU A 62 -5.25 -0.81 2.93
C GLU A 62 -5.68 -2.21 3.37
N LYS A 63 -4.79 -2.96 4.01
CA LYS A 63 -5.12 -4.28 4.57
C LYS A 63 -6.22 -4.19 5.64
N TRP A 64 -6.11 -3.24 6.55
CA TRP A 64 -7.12 -3.01 7.58
C TRP A 64 -8.48 -2.61 6.99
N ALA A 65 -8.48 -1.75 5.96
CA ALA A 65 -9.69 -1.35 5.27
C ALA A 65 -10.34 -2.53 4.53
N ALA A 66 -9.55 -3.36 3.85
CA ALA A 66 -10.03 -4.55 3.17
C ALA A 66 -10.65 -5.56 4.15
N GLU A 67 -9.98 -5.86 5.27
CA GLU A 67 -10.49 -6.75 6.31
C GLU A 67 -11.78 -6.22 6.94
N LYS A 68 -11.87 -4.90 7.19
CA LYS A 68 -13.09 -4.27 7.71
C LYS A 68 -14.27 -4.39 6.74
N LEU A 69 -14.03 -4.25 5.43
CA LEU A 69 -15.06 -4.42 4.41
C LEU A 69 -15.50 -5.88 4.31
N GLU A 70 -14.57 -6.83 4.36
CA GLU A 70 -14.91 -8.26 4.36
C GLU A 70 -15.73 -8.64 5.58
N ARG A 71 -15.36 -8.15 6.77
CA ARG A 71 -16.11 -8.37 8.00
C ARG A 71 -17.54 -7.84 7.89
N LYS A 72 -17.71 -6.60 7.40
CA LYS A 72 -19.04 -6.02 7.16
C LYS A 72 -19.89 -6.86 6.20
N LYS A 73 -19.31 -7.27 5.06
CA LYS A 73 -20.01 -8.14 4.10
C LYS A 73 -20.44 -9.47 4.72
N ARG A 74 -19.59 -10.05 5.58
CA ARG A 74 -19.90 -11.30 6.29
C ARG A 74 -21.00 -11.10 7.33
N GLU A 75 -20.98 -9.98 8.05
CA GLU A 75 -22.03 -9.59 9.00
C GLU A 75 -23.35 -9.36 8.27
N GLU A 76 -23.36 -8.61 7.17
CA GLU A 76 -24.53 -8.38 6.31
C GLU A 76 -25.11 -9.70 5.76
N LEU A 77 -24.26 -10.61 5.28
CA LEU A 77 -24.71 -11.91 4.78
C LEU A 77 -25.28 -12.79 5.90
N LYS A 78 -24.71 -12.74 7.11
CA LYS A 78 -25.28 -13.43 8.28
C LYS A 78 -26.63 -12.84 8.64
N TRP A 79 -26.72 -11.52 8.73
CA TRP A 79 -27.96 -10.81 9.02
C TRP A 79 -29.05 -11.16 8.01
N GLN A 80 -28.73 -11.12 6.71
CA GLN A 80 -29.66 -11.53 5.64
C GLN A 80 -30.12 -12.98 5.78
N LYS A 81 -29.25 -13.91 6.20
CA LYS A 81 -29.62 -15.32 6.42
C LYS A 81 -30.49 -15.51 7.66
N GLU A 82 -30.18 -14.80 8.74
CA GLU A 82 -30.91 -14.86 10.01
C GLU A 82 -32.29 -14.23 9.86
N HIS A 83 -32.39 -13.08 9.17
CA HIS A 83 -33.64 -12.35 8.95
C HIS A 83 -34.34 -12.75 7.64
N ALA A 84 -33.86 -13.78 6.94
CA ALA A 84 -34.43 -14.26 5.67
C ALA A 84 -35.89 -14.68 5.78
N TYR A 85 -36.32 -15.09 6.98
CA TYR A 85 -37.66 -15.57 7.26
C TYR A 85 -38.46 -14.63 8.15
N ASP A 86 -37.89 -13.51 8.60
CA ASP A 86 -38.60 -12.57 9.47
C ASP A 86 -39.79 -11.95 8.74
N ASP A 87 -39.60 -11.49 7.50
CA ASP A 87 -40.70 -10.95 6.69
C ASP A 87 -41.74 -12.01 6.30
N PHE A 88 -41.34 -13.27 6.19
CA PHE A 88 -42.23 -14.39 5.82
C PHE A 88 -43.04 -14.93 7.02
N LEU A 89 -42.46 -14.90 8.22
CA LEU A 89 -43.08 -15.37 9.47
C LEU A 89 -43.86 -14.27 10.21
N ASN A 90 -44.12 -13.14 9.57
CA ASN A 90 -45.00 -12.11 10.11
C ASN A 90 -46.40 -12.69 10.39
N GLU A 91 -46.98 -12.32 11.54
CA GLU A 91 -48.29 -12.83 11.99
C GLU A 91 -49.39 -12.59 10.94
N GLU A 92 -49.35 -11.46 10.23
CA GLU A 92 -50.27 -11.16 9.13
C GLU A 92 -50.15 -12.15 7.95
N ASN A 93 -48.93 -12.51 7.55
CA ASN A 93 -48.69 -13.47 6.47
C ASN A 93 -49.06 -14.91 6.88
N ILE A 94 -48.82 -15.26 8.15
CA ILE A 94 -49.24 -16.54 8.73
C ILE A 94 -50.77 -16.63 8.81
N GLN A 95 -51.45 -15.55 9.19
CA GLN A 95 -52.91 -15.50 9.23
C GLN A 95 -53.55 -15.57 7.83
N GLN A 96 -52.98 -14.89 6.83
CA GLN A 96 -53.47 -14.95 5.43
C GLN A 96 -53.31 -16.34 4.80
N SER A 97 -52.24 -17.06 5.15
CA SER A 97 -52.00 -18.44 4.68
C SER A 97 -52.75 -19.52 5.50
N SER A 98 -53.30 -19.15 6.65
CA SER A 98 -54.15 -20.03 7.48
C SER A 98 -55.59 -20.06 6.96
N ASN A 99 -56.18 -21.24 6.91
CA ASN A 99 -57.61 -21.44 6.60
C ASN A 99 -58.49 -21.49 7.87
N GLN A 100 -57.91 -21.27 9.06
CA GLN A 100 -58.62 -21.46 10.33
C GLN A 100 -59.56 -20.28 10.68
N ASP A 101 -59.21 -19.06 10.31
CA ASP A 101 -59.93 -17.83 10.70
C ASP A 101 -60.61 -17.14 9.50
N ARG A 102 -61.07 -17.91 8.50
CA ARG A 102 -61.73 -17.34 7.31
C ARG A 102 -63.23 -17.13 7.54
N ASP A 103 -63.73 -15.98 7.11
CA ASP A 103 -65.15 -15.62 7.16
C ASP A 103 -66.01 -16.62 6.36
N SER A 104 -67.26 -16.82 6.79
CA SER A 104 -68.22 -17.76 6.17
C SER A 104 -68.48 -17.49 4.68
N ASP A 105 -68.22 -16.27 4.24
CA ASP A 105 -68.51 -15.77 2.89
C ASP A 105 -67.31 -16.01 1.94
N PHE A 106 -66.22 -16.62 2.43
CA PHE A 106 -65.02 -16.92 1.64
C PHE A 106 -65.29 -17.84 0.43
N LEU A 107 -66.38 -18.62 0.46
CA LEU A 107 -66.78 -19.52 -0.63
C LEU A 107 -67.77 -18.90 -1.64
N ASP A 108 -68.30 -17.70 -1.38
CA ASP A 108 -69.30 -17.05 -2.26
C ASP A 108 -68.66 -16.50 -3.55
N ASP A 109 -67.37 -16.16 -3.54
CA ASP A 109 -66.63 -15.61 -4.69
C ASP A 109 -66.17 -16.69 -5.70
N PHE A 110 -66.51 -17.96 -5.45
CA PHE A 110 -66.16 -19.12 -6.31
C PHE A 110 -67.40 -19.79 -6.96
N MET A 111 -68.59 -19.21 -6.83
CA MET A 111 -69.82 -19.64 -7.54
C MET A 111 -70.18 -18.72 -8.71
#